data_AF-A0A6I3SVY6-F1
#
_entry.id   AF-A0A6I3SVY6-F1
#
_cell.length_a   1.000
_cell.length_b   1.000
_cell.length_c   1.000
_cell.angle_alpha   90.00
_cell.angle_beta   90.00
_cell.angle_gamma   90.00
#
_symmetry.space_group_name_H-M   'P 1'
#
loop_
_entity.id
_entity.type
_entity.pdbx_description
1 polymer ?
#
loop_
_entity_poly.entity_id
_entity_poly.type
_entity_poly.pdbx_seq_one_letter_code
_entity_poly.pdbx_strand_id
1 'polypeptide(L)'
;METEMAQTPTEAVQQLYLAYFNRPAEPGGLKFWVDAITKNGGSLKDISTAFSKTPEYQAQFDRLTPEQIVTKIYDNLFNRAPDPTGLKYWAGHLASGALSPSYVVDAIASSAVDNPTVSPADTGAVNSKVKAAIAFTELTIADPVIAAAYGRQGAGEIAKAYLHGVVDATTLAAAVASLQTTTLARLLDMPPGAAYSAGVLTFAASPVLTVDGASLAHFPSIVFGQDSSIVNASQKLLAHGDLYATAAGYAVADGGAVTYRGDLQVSADRDANTLTLKGDTATVNVTATAASTGTLPAYDGDVHTTIDGDLRTSLTVNVVNAVDAKTATADTLASATITIVSGDSNSLAALKALKLAGNGSVTVDNSNDTGSTPGAATALATIDAGGLGGTLTVGARSGEITGGLTFTGNANVTEQITLGSGHDVLNLRSTYANMDAVAGFDRHKETDDLASTVDVMTFGGITIDGATANADIVKMSAAKDASLALAFVHAASVAPVGKLVQFTYENSTYLFADTGTTAGALDGDDAAVRIVGVTDFTVPFTPA
;
A
#
# COMPACT_ATOMS: atom_id res chain seq x y z
N MET A 1 40.10 -35.63 15.93
CA MET A 1 40.48 -34.90 17.15
C MET A 1 39.73 -33.57 17.05
N GLU A 2 38.48 -33.57 17.48
CA GLU A 2 37.63 -32.38 17.47
C GLU A 2 38.02 -31.51 18.67
N THR A 3 38.38 -30.27 18.40
CA THR A 3 38.75 -29.27 19.41
C THR A 3 37.48 -28.90 20.18
N GLU A 4 37.37 -29.36 21.42
CA GLU A 4 36.34 -28.99 22.39
C GLU A 4 36.40 -27.46 22.59
N MET A 5 35.47 -26.73 21.97
CA MET A 5 35.51 -25.26 21.91
C MET A 5 34.99 -24.67 23.21
N ALA A 6 35.82 -23.89 23.90
CA ALA A 6 35.37 -23.02 25.00
C ALA A 6 34.18 -22.16 24.54
N GLN A 7 33.19 -22.01 25.42
CA GLN A 7 31.99 -21.19 25.18
C GLN A 7 32.36 -19.80 24.64
N THR A 8 31.70 -19.37 23.56
CA THR A 8 31.94 -18.07 22.95
C THR A 8 31.45 -16.92 23.84
N PRO A 9 31.98 -15.69 23.70
CA PRO A 9 31.47 -14.53 24.43
C PRO A 9 29.97 -14.29 24.24
N THR A 10 29.44 -14.55 23.04
CA THR A 10 28.00 -14.46 22.74
C THR A 10 27.19 -15.46 23.55
N GLU A 11 27.61 -16.74 23.54
CA GLU A 11 26.93 -17.79 24.31
C GLU A 11 26.98 -17.52 25.81
N ALA A 12 28.12 -17.07 26.32
CA ALA A 12 28.30 -16.74 27.73
C ALA A 12 27.43 -15.55 28.17
N VAL A 13 27.33 -14.49 27.35
CA VAL A 13 26.42 -13.37 27.61
C VAL A 13 24.96 -13.81 27.57
N GLN A 14 24.56 -14.59 26.56
CA GLN A 14 23.20 -15.12 26.48
C GLN A 14 22.86 -15.98 27.70
N GLN A 15 23.79 -16.81 28.15
CA GLN A 15 23.60 -17.63 29.34
C GLN A 15 23.35 -16.78 30.60
N LEU A 16 24.03 -15.64 30.76
CA LEU A 16 23.73 -14.71 31.85
C LEU A 16 22.32 -14.12 31.72
N TYR A 17 21.91 -13.71 30.51
CA TYR A 17 20.54 -13.23 30.27
C TYR A 17 19.48 -14.29 30.60
N LEU A 18 19.73 -15.56 30.24
CA LEU A 18 18.87 -16.67 30.64
C LEU A 18 18.80 -16.79 32.16
N ALA A 19 19.94 -16.88 32.83
CA ALA A 19 20.00 -17.13 34.27
C ALA A 19 19.32 -16.04 35.09
N TYR A 20 19.50 -14.78 34.70
CA TYR A 20 18.93 -13.62 35.40
C TYR A 20 17.48 -13.33 35.00
N PHE A 21 17.17 -13.35 33.71
CA PHE A 21 15.94 -12.75 33.19
C PHE A 21 15.05 -13.72 32.43
N ASN A 22 15.50 -14.97 32.20
CA ASN A 22 14.82 -16.00 31.43
C ASN A 22 14.40 -15.53 30.02
N ARG A 23 15.19 -14.64 29.42
CA ARG A 23 14.92 -14.07 28.10
C ARG A 23 16.21 -13.99 27.28
N PRO A 24 16.12 -13.97 25.94
CA PRO A 24 17.25 -13.64 25.09
C PRO A 24 17.71 -12.20 25.31
N ALA A 25 18.99 -11.94 25.12
CA ALA A 25 19.53 -10.59 25.08
C ALA A 25 18.92 -9.77 23.93
N GLU A 26 18.62 -8.50 24.16
CA GLU A 26 18.27 -7.58 23.08
C GLU A 26 19.50 -7.31 22.19
N PRO A 27 19.35 -7.00 20.89
CA PRO A 27 20.45 -6.72 19.97
C PRO A 27 21.49 -5.73 20.51
N GLY A 28 21.02 -4.58 21.03
CA GLY A 28 21.88 -3.55 21.59
C GLY A 28 22.59 -3.99 22.87
N GLY A 29 21.88 -4.72 23.73
CA GLY A 29 22.42 -5.27 24.99
C GLY A 29 23.48 -6.32 24.73
N LEU A 30 23.18 -7.33 23.89
CA LEU A 30 24.13 -8.36 23.49
C LEU A 30 25.41 -7.76 22.93
N LYS A 31 25.28 -6.84 21.96
CA LYS A 31 26.43 -6.17 21.36
C LYS A 31 27.26 -5.41 22.39
N PHE A 32 26.62 -4.65 23.28
CA PHE A 32 27.30 -3.88 24.32
C PHE A 32 28.15 -4.78 25.23
N TRP A 33 27.57 -5.88 25.71
CA TRP A 33 28.25 -6.79 26.62
C TRP A 33 29.34 -7.63 25.95
N VAL A 34 29.11 -8.09 24.72
CA VAL A 34 30.14 -8.78 23.93
C VAL A 34 31.32 -7.85 23.65
N ASP A 35 31.07 -6.59 23.30
CA ASP A 35 32.13 -5.58 23.12
C ASP A 35 32.86 -5.29 24.44
N ALA A 36 32.16 -5.27 25.58
CA ALA A 36 32.78 -5.09 26.90
C ALA A 36 33.82 -6.19 27.19
N ILE A 37 33.53 -7.44 26.85
CA ILE A 37 34.48 -8.55 27.02
C ILE A 37 35.60 -8.48 25.99
N THR A 38 35.23 -8.40 24.71
CA THR A 38 36.17 -8.64 23.59
C THR A 38 37.05 -7.45 23.27
N LYS A 39 36.60 -6.22 23.54
CA LYS A 39 37.32 -4.98 23.21
C LYS A 39 37.83 -4.24 24.43
N ASN A 40 37.11 -4.30 25.55
CA ASN A 40 37.40 -3.49 26.74
C ASN A 40 38.01 -4.30 27.90
N GLY A 41 38.24 -5.61 27.72
CA GLY A 41 38.86 -6.47 28.73
C GLY A 41 37.98 -6.75 29.95
N GLY A 42 36.67 -6.55 29.85
CA GLY A 42 35.70 -6.88 30.90
C GLY A 42 35.49 -8.39 31.05
N SER A 43 34.82 -8.78 32.13
CA SER A 43 34.52 -10.17 32.46
C SER A 43 33.03 -10.44 32.63
N LEU A 44 32.61 -11.71 32.57
CA LEU A 44 31.24 -12.13 32.88
C LEU A 44 30.79 -11.69 34.28
N LYS A 45 31.73 -11.64 35.23
CA LYS A 45 31.49 -11.14 36.59
C LYS A 45 31.13 -9.66 36.61
N ASP A 46 31.75 -8.85 35.74
CA ASP A 46 31.43 -7.42 35.64
C ASP A 46 30.02 -7.22 35.08
N ILE A 47 29.63 -8.04 34.08
CA ILE A 47 28.28 -8.04 33.50
C ILE A 47 27.24 -8.46 34.56
N SER A 48 27.50 -9.57 35.26
CA SER A 48 26.67 -10.07 36.36
C SER A 48 26.49 -9.01 37.46
N THR A 49 27.55 -8.27 37.79
CA THR A 49 27.52 -7.13 38.73
C THR A 49 26.71 -5.95 38.20
N ALA A 50 26.70 -5.71 36.88
CA ALA A 50 25.88 -4.68 36.28
C ALA A 50 24.40 -5.08 36.24
N PHE A 51 24.09 -6.34 35.93
CA PHE A 51 22.72 -6.88 35.93
C PHE A 51 22.05 -6.75 37.28
N SER A 52 22.76 -7.04 38.37
CA SER A 52 22.21 -6.91 39.73
C SER A 52 21.80 -5.49 40.14
N LYS A 53 22.17 -4.48 39.34
CA LYS A 53 21.83 -3.07 39.55
C LYS A 53 20.70 -2.58 38.65
N THR A 54 20.17 -3.43 37.75
CA THR A 54 19.10 -3.02 36.84
C THR A 54 17.73 -3.07 37.54
N PRO A 55 16.77 -2.21 37.14
CA PRO A 55 15.40 -2.31 37.61
C PRO A 55 14.76 -3.66 37.30
N GLU A 56 15.16 -4.30 36.19
CA GLU A 56 14.70 -5.63 35.82
C GLU A 56 15.13 -6.68 36.84
N TYR A 57 16.37 -6.64 37.32
CA TYR A 57 16.83 -7.54 38.37
C TYR A 57 16.03 -7.36 39.66
N GLN A 58 15.83 -6.11 40.08
CA GLN A 58 15.01 -5.79 41.24
C GLN A 58 13.59 -6.36 41.09
N ALA A 59 12.97 -6.17 39.94
CA ALA A 59 11.64 -6.74 39.66
C ALA A 59 11.62 -8.29 39.69
N GLN A 60 12.72 -8.96 39.35
CA GLN A 60 12.80 -10.42 39.32
C GLN A 60 13.18 -11.05 40.66
N PHE A 61 14.01 -10.40 41.47
CA PHE A 61 14.63 -11.01 42.66
C PHE A 61 14.33 -10.29 43.97
N ASP A 62 13.82 -9.05 43.95
CA ASP A 62 13.50 -8.35 45.19
C ASP A 62 12.41 -9.10 45.96
N ARG A 63 12.56 -9.11 47.29
CA ARG A 63 11.63 -9.73 48.25
C ARG A 63 11.51 -11.26 48.12
N LEU A 64 12.31 -11.91 47.29
CA LEU A 64 12.40 -13.37 47.27
C LEU A 64 13.24 -13.88 48.44
N THR A 65 12.83 -14.99 49.04
CA THR A 65 13.68 -15.72 49.99
C THR A 65 14.88 -16.36 49.28
N PRO A 66 15.97 -16.67 50.00
CA PRO A 66 17.08 -17.45 49.46
C PRO A 66 16.65 -18.70 48.67
N GLU A 67 15.67 -19.45 49.16
CA GLU A 67 15.14 -20.64 48.49
C GLU A 67 14.43 -20.27 47.18
N GLN A 68 13.60 -19.21 47.19
CA GLN A 68 12.90 -18.74 46.00
C GLN A 68 13.86 -18.23 44.92
N ILE A 69 14.95 -17.56 45.31
CA ILE A 69 16.02 -17.13 44.40
C ILE A 69 16.62 -18.34 43.69
N VAL A 70 17.04 -19.36 44.45
CA VAL A 70 17.67 -20.56 43.88
C VAL A 70 16.68 -21.32 42.99
N THR A 71 15.43 -21.50 43.43
CA THR A 71 14.39 -22.13 42.63
C THR A 71 14.18 -21.40 41.30
N LYS A 72 14.17 -20.06 41.32
CA LYS A 72 14.01 -19.25 40.10
C LYS A 72 15.19 -19.40 39.13
N ILE A 73 16.43 -19.44 39.64
CA ILE A 73 17.62 -19.65 38.80
C ILE A 73 17.57 -21.03 38.13
N TYR A 74 17.19 -22.07 38.88
CA TYR A 74 17.03 -23.42 38.34
C TYR A 74 15.90 -23.50 37.31
N ASP A 75 14.79 -22.80 37.51
CA ASP A 75 13.71 -22.74 36.53
C ASP A 75 14.17 -22.03 35.24
N ASN A 76 14.79 -20.87 35.38
CA ASN A 76 15.33 -20.09 34.27
C ASN A 76 16.33 -20.88 33.41
N LEU A 77 17.24 -21.65 34.04
CA LEU A 77 18.28 -22.39 33.34
C LEU A 77 17.85 -23.78 32.90
N PHE A 78 17.11 -24.51 33.74
CA PHE A 78 16.88 -25.95 33.58
C PHE A 78 15.40 -26.34 33.49
N ASN A 79 14.47 -25.41 33.67
CA ASN A 79 13.02 -25.67 33.64
C ASN A 79 12.57 -26.73 34.67
N ARG A 80 13.26 -26.78 35.81
CA ARG A 80 12.96 -27.72 36.90
C ARG A 80 13.27 -27.11 38.26
N ALA A 81 12.71 -27.69 39.30
CA ALA A 81 13.10 -27.37 40.67
C ALA A 81 14.52 -27.88 40.99
N PRO A 82 15.27 -27.19 41.87
CA PRO A 82 16.51 -27.70 42.44
C PRO A 82 16.23 -28.95 43.27
N ASP A 83 17.20 -29.86 43.33
CA ASP A 83 17.11 -30.97 44.27
C ASP A 83 17.19 -30.44 45.72
N PRO A 84 16.62 -31.16 46.71
CA PRO A 84 16.59 -30.69 48.09
C PRO A 84 17.97 -30.39 48.69
N THR A 85 19.01 -31.11 48.27
CA THR A 85 20.38 -30.94 48.78
C THR A 85 21.02 -29.68 48.19
N GLY A 86 20.93 -29.50 46.87
CA GLY A 86 21.39 -28.32 46.16
C GLY A 86 20.66 -27.05 46.63
N LEU A 87 19.33 -27.11 46.78
CA LEU A 87 18.53 -26.01 47.30
C LEU A 87 19.01 -25.58 48.69
N LYS A 88 19.17 -26.53 49.61
CA LYS A 88 19.64 -26.24 50.98
C LYS A 88 21.05 -25.64 50.98
N TYR A 89 21.94 -26.14 50.13
CA TYR A 89 23.31 -25.63 50.01
C TYR A 89 23.31 -24.17 49.56
N TRP A 90 22.71 -23.86 48.41
CA TRP A 90 22.70 -22.51 47.86
C TRP A 90 21.92 -21.52 48.72
N ALA A 91 20.74 -21.91 49.20
CA ALA A 91 19.90 -21.05 50.04
C ALA A 91 20.56 -20.74 51.39
N GLY A 92 21.26 -21.71 52.01
CA GLY A 92 21.99 -21.48 53.26
C GLY A 92 23.14 -20.47 53.11
N HIS A 93 23.84 -20.50 51.99
CA HIS A 93 24.90 -19.53 51.68
C HIS A 93 24.35 -18.12 51.39
N LEU A 94 23.19 -18.02 50.76
CA LEU A 94 22.50 -16.74 50.56
C LEU A 94 21.94 -16.18 51.88
N ALA A 95 21.32 -17.03 52.72
CA ALA A 95 20.75 -16.63 54.01
C ALA A 95 21.81 -16.12 55.00
N SER A 96 23.01 -16.70 54.97
CA SER A 96 24.14 -16.27 55.81
C SER A 96 24.88 -15.03 55.27
N GLY A 97 24.54 -14.56 54.06
CA GLY A 97 25.27 -13.50 53.36
C GLY A 97 26.67 -13.91 52.89
N ALA A 98 27.01 -15.20 52.98
CA ALA A 98 28.30 -15.72 52.54
C ALA A 98 28.49 -15.62 51.02
N LEU A 99 27.39 -15.75 50.26
CA LEU A 99 27.34 -15.55 48.81
C LEU A 99 26.27 -14.51 48.47
N SER A 100 26.52 -13.71 47.44
CA SER A 100 25.49 -12.86 46.84
C SER A 100 24.62 -13.68 45.87
N PRO A 101 23.36 -13.28 45.64
CA PRO A 101 22.55 -13.87 44.58
C PRO A 101 23.25 -13.86 43.21
N SER A 102 23.96 -12.77 42.91
CA SER A 102 24.70 -12.65 41.64
C SER A 102 25.83 -13.67 41.48
N TYR A 103 26.49 -14.03 42.58
CA TYR A 103 27.50 -15.09 42.58
C TYR A 103 26.85 -16.46 42.39
N VAL A 104 25.70 -16.72 43.03
CA VAL A 104 24.98 -17.99 42.87
C VAL A 104 24.50 -18.19 41.43
N VAL A 105 24.00 -17.13 40.78
CA VAL A 105 23.65 -17.16 39.36
C VAL A 105 24.86 -17.55 38.50
N ASP A 106 25.99 -16.85 38.70
CA ASP A 106 27.24 -17.08 37.95
C ASP A 106 27.75 -18.51 38.16
N ALA A 107 27.83 -18.96 39.42
CA ALA A 107 28.31 -20.29 39.76
C ALA A 107 27.44 -21.41 39.17
N ILE A 108 26.10 -21.29 39.26
CA ILE A 108 25.19 -22.28 38.69
C ILE A 108 25.29 -22.26 37.16
N ALA A 109 25.27 -21.08 36.53
CA ALA A 109 25.39 -20.95 35.09
C ALA A 109 26.71 -21.53 34.58
N SER A 110 27.85 -21.07 35.08
CA SER A 110 29.16 -21.57 34.65
C SER A 110 29.33 -23.08 34.89
N SER A 111 28.69 -23.65 35.92
CA SER A 111 28.74 -25.09 36.16
C SER A 111 27.89 -25.91 35.19
N ALA A 112 26.86 -25.31 34.57
CA ALA A 112 25.96 -26.01 33.66
C ALA A 112 26.63 -26.38 32.33
N VAL A 113 27.70 -25.68 31.96
CA VAL A 113 28.50 -25.89 30.76
C VAL A 113 29.84 -26.51 31.16
N ASP A 114 30.22 -27.61 30.51
CA ASP A 114 31.54 -28.26 30.67
C ASP A 114 31.90 -28.79 32.07
N ASN A 115 30.91 -29.19 32.87
CA ASN A 115 31.15 -29.90 34.13
C ASN A 115 30.67 -31.36 34.07
N PRO A 116 31.57 -32.36 34.07
CA PRO A 116 31.19 -33.78 34.04
C PRO A 116 30.44 -34.24 35.30
N THR A 117 30.41 -33.43 36.37
CA THR A 117 29.63 -33.72 37.58
C THR A 117 28.21 -33.16 37.55
N VAL A 118 27.86 -32.34 36.55
CA VAL A 118 26.49 -31.86 36.34
C VAL A 118 25.72 -32.85 35.47
N SER A 119 24.41 -32.95 35.69
CA SER A 119 23.55 -33.86 34.94
C SER A 119 23.66 -33.56 33.43
N PRO A 120 23.88 -34.56 32.56
CA PRO A 120 23.87 -34.37 31.11
C PRO A 120 22.56 -33.74 30.60
N ALA A 121 21.45 -33.96 31.30
CA ALA A 121 20.17 -33.33 30.99
C ALA A 121 20.19 -31.80 31.26
N ASP A 122 20.84 -31.35 32.34
CA ASP A 122 20.94 -29.93 32.67
C ASP A 122 21.85 -29.19 31.69
N THR A 123 23.00 -29.80 31.35
CA THR A 123 23.90 -29.29 30.30
C THR A 123 23.18 -29.25 28.95
N GLY A 124 22.42 -30.30 28.61
CA GLY A 124 21.60 -30.34 27.41
C GLY A 124 20.55 -29.23 27.37
N ALA A 125 19.86 -28.98 28.48
CA ALA A 125 18.83 -27.95 28.60
C ALA A 125 19.41 -26.54 28.43
N VAL A 126 20.49 -26.20 29.14
CA VAL A 126 21.13 -24.88 29.05
C VAL A 126 21.70 -24.64 27.66
N ASN A 127 22.42 -25.61 27.08
CA ASN A 127 22.96 -25.48 25.72
C ASN A 127 21.84 -25.28 24.70
N SER A 128 20.70 -25.96 24.88
CA SER A 128 19.54 -25.81 24.01
C SER A 128 18.91 -24.42 24.16
N LYS A 129 18.72 -23.92 25.38
CA LYS A 129 18.19 -22.58 25.63
C LYS A 129 19.11 -21.47 25.12
N VAL A 130 20.44 -21.61 25.28
CA VAL A 130 21.42 -20.65 24.75
C VAL A 130 21.29 -20.57 23.23
N LYS A 131 21.20 -21.72 22.53
CA LYS A 131 20.98 -21.75 21.08
C LYS A 131 19.65 -21.13 20.67
N ALA A 132 18.56 -21.39 21.40
CA ALA A 132 17.27 -20.76 21.17
C ALA A 132 17.34 -19.23 21.36
N ALA A 133 18.02 -18.75 22.41
CA ALA A 133 18.20 -17.33 22.68
C ALA A 133 19.03 -16.64 21.59
N ILE A 134 20.08 -17.29 21.10
CA ILE A 134 20.86 -16.80 19.95
C ILE A 134 19.95 -16.68 18.72
N ALA A 135 19.21 -17.74 18.36
CA ALA A 135 18.31 -17.72 17.21
C ALA A 135 17.26 -16.60 17.29
N PHE A 136 16.67 -16.38 18.48
CA PHE A 136 15.74 -15.27 18.71
C PHE A 136 16.43 -13.91 18.52
N THR A 137 17.63 -13.75 19.07
CA THR A 137 18.36 -12.47 19.00
C THR A 137 18.83 -12.17 17.57
N GLU A 138 19.29 -13.18 16.83
CA GLU A 138 19.66 -13.06 15.42
C GLU A 138 18.45 -12.66 14.56
N LEU A 139 17.27 -13.23 14.82
CA LEU A 139 16.03 -12.80 14.17
C LEU A 139 15.74 -11.31 14.40
N THR A 140 15.92 -10.84 15.65
CA THR A 140 15.72 -9.43 15.98
C THR A 140 16.80 -8.51 15.41
N ILE A 141 18.03 -9.00 15.19
CA ILE A 141 19.11 -8.23 14.53
C ILE A 141 18.83 -8.09 13.04
N ALA A 142 18.30 -9.12 12.40
CA ALA A 142 18.09 -9.17 10.97
C ALA A 142 16.97 -8.24 10.47
N ASP A 143 16.02 -7.87 11.34
CA ASP A 143 14.85 -7.09 10.96
C ASP A 143 14.54 -5.98 11.99
N PRO A 144 14.59 -4.69 11.59
CA PRO A 144 14.37 -3.57 12.49
C PRO A 144 12.93 -3.50 13.04
N VAL A 145 11.93 -4.03 12.34
CA VAL A 145 10.54 -4.11 12.85
C VAL A 145 10.47 -5.09 14.00
N ILE A 146 11.13 -6.25 13.87
CA ILE A 146 11.23 -7.25 14.94
C ILE A 146 12.03 -6.69 16.13
N ALA A 147 13.13 -5.98 15.86
CA ALA A 147 13.92 -5.30 16.90
C ALA A 147 13.08 -4.31 17.70
N ALA A 148 12.32 -3.45 17.00
CA ALA A 148 11.44 -2.48 17.63
C ALA A 148 10.32 -3.16 18.44
N ALA A 149 9.76 -4.25 17.91
CA ALA A 149 8.73 -5.02 18.58
C ALA A 149 9.23 -5.68 19.88
N TYR A 150 10.47 -6.18 19.90
CA TYR A 150 11.05 -6.77 21.10
C TYR A 150 11.32 -5.74 22.21
N GLY A 151 11.51 -4.46 21.85
CA GLY A 151 11.61 -3.36 22.81
C GLY A 151 10.29 -2.93 23.45
N ARG A 152 9.14 -3.49 23.04
CA ARG A 152 7.81 -3.09 23.56
C ARG A 152 7.53 -3.68 24.94
N GLN A 153 6.67 -2.99 25.69
CA GLN A 153 6.16 -3.51 26.96
C GLN A 153 5.46 -4.87 26.73
N GLY A 154 5.81 -5.88 27.53
CA GLY A 154 5.24 -7.23 27.43
C GLY A 154 5.96 -8.17 26.47
N ALA A 155 6.82 -7.67 25.57
CA ALA A 155 7.57 -8.51 24.64
C ALA A 155 8.54 -9.48 25.35
N GLY A 156 9.07 -9.09 26.51
CA GLY A 156 9.88 -9.95 27.37
C GLY A 156 9.13 -11.21 27.85
N GLU A 157 7.82 -11.15 28.05
CA GLU A 157 7.02 -12.33 28.44
C GLU A 157 6.80 -13.30 27.27
N ILE A 158 6.75 -12.79 26.04
CA ILE A 158 6.71 -13.63 24.83
C ILE A 158 8.04 -14.37 24.69
N ALA A 159 9.15 -13.66 24.86
CA ALA A 159 10.49 -14.24 24.82
C ALA A 159 10.75 -15.27 25.94
N LYS A 160 10.24 -15.03 27.15
CA LYS A 160 10.27 -16.00 28.25
C LYS A 160 9.46 -17.26 27.93
N ALA A 161 8.24 -17.09 27.42
CA ALA A 161 7.39 -18.22 27.03
C ALA A 161 8.04 -19.07 25.92
N TYR A 162 8.71 -18.40 24.97
CA TYR A 162 9.49 -19.06 23.92
C TYR A 162 10.61 -19.94 24.51
N LEU A 163 11.42 -19.42 25.44
CA LEU A 163 12.53 -20.16 26.05
C LEU A 163 12.09 -21.24 27.04
N HIS A 164 10.99 -21.02 27.77
CA HIS A 164 10.46 -22.00 28.69
C HIS A 164 9.99 -23.29 27.97
N GLY A 165 9.71 -23.23 26.65
CA GLY A 165 9.44 -24.43 25.86
C GLY A 165 10.66 -25.30 25.56
N VAL A 166 11.88 -24.82 25.83
CA VAL A 166 13.15 -25.44 25.42
C VAL A 166 13.81 -26.15 26.60
N VAL A 167 13.79 -27.48 26.58
CA VAL A 167 14.35 -28.33 27.65
C VAL A 167 15.41 -29.31 27.15
N ASP A 168 15.50 -29.53 25.84
CA ASP A 168 16.44 -30.44 25.19
C ASP A 168 16.61 -30.10 23.69
N ALA A 169 17.40 -30.90 22.99
CA ALA A 169 17.66 -30.71 21.57
C ALA A 169 16.42 -30.88 20.67
N THR A 170 15.45 -31.71 21.08
CA THR A 170 14.21 -31.95 20.33
C THR A 170 13.28 -30.74 20.43
N THR A 171 13.10 -30.21 21.64
CA THR A 171 12.28 -29.02 21.90
C THR A 171 12.94 -27.74 21.38
N LEU A 172 14.27 -27.66 21.33
CA LEU A 172 14.99 -26.60 20.62
C LEU A 172 14.57 -26.52 19.14
N ALA A 173 14.56 -27.66 18.42
CA ALA A 173 14.19 -27.67 17.01
C ALA A 173 12.76 -27.16 16.79
N ALA A 174 11.82 -27.58 17.65
CA ALA A 174 10.44 -27.08 17.64
C ALA A 174 10.36 -25.57 17.95
N ALA A 175 11.13 -25.09 18.93
CA ALA A 175 11.18 -23.68 19.28
C ALA A 175 11.72 -22.85 18.11
N VAL A 176 12.87 -23.22 17.52
CA VAL A 176 13.43 -22.51 16.34
C VAL A 176 12.44 -22.47 15.18
N ALA A 177 11.69 -23.55 14.92
CA ALA A 177 10.62 -23.53 13.91
C ALA A 177 9.47 -22.57 14.28
N SER A 178 9.14 -22.46 15.57
CA SER A 178 8.10 -21.54 16.07
C SER A 178 8.49 -20.06 15.99
N LEU A 179 9.79 -19.74 15.88
CA LEU A 179 10.29 -18.37 15.78
C LEU A 179 9.66 -17.65 14.60
N GLN A 180 9.60 -18.27 13.43
CA GLN A 180 9.07 -17.68 12.20
C GLN A 180 7.54 -17.76 12.09
N THR A 181 6.86 -18.31 13.09
CA THR A 181 5.40 -18.54 13.06
C THR A 181 4.74 -17.94 14.31
N THR A 182 4.46 -18.75 15.32
CA THR A 182 3.66 -18.34 16.48
C THR A 182 4.33 -17.31 17.38
N THR A 183 5.65 -17.42 17.56
CA THR A 183 6.40 -16.47 18.41
C THR A 183 6.46 -15.10 17.75
N LEU A 184 6.77 -15.05 16.46
CA LEU A 184 6.80 -13.80 15.70
C LEU A 184 5.42 -13.15 15.57
N ALA A 185 4.37 -13.94 15.32
CA ALA A 185 3.00 -13.43 15.26
C ALA A 185 2.60 -12.72 16.56
N ARG A 186 2.93 -13.30 17.71
CA ARG A 186 2.69 -12.66 19.01
C ARG A 186 3.58 -11.45 19.22
N LEU A 187 4.85 -11.52 18.84
CA LEU A 187 5.79 -10.42 19.05
C LEU A 187 5.39 -9.18 18.25
N LEU A 188 4.93 -9.37 17.01
CA LEU A 188 4.54 -8.32 16.08
C LEU A 188 3.07 -7.88 16.19
N ASP A 189 2.28 -8.50 17.08
CA ASP A 189 0.82 -8.32 17.17
C ASP A 189 0.12 -8.52 15.81
N MET A 190 0.51 -9.57 15.09
CA MET A 190 0.00 -9.87 13.75
C MET A 190 -1.48 -10.28 13.79
N PRO A 191 -2.32 -9.74 12.90
CA PRO A 191 -3.69 -10.21 12.75
C PRO A 191 -3.74 -11.69 12.32
N PRO A 192 -4.82 -12.41 12.65
CA PRO A 192 -5.02 -13.78 12.21
C PRO A 192 -4.90 -13.92 10.69
N GLY A 193 -4.20 -14.96 10.22
CA GLY A 193 -4.03 -15.23 8.79
C GLY A 193 -2.94 -14.40 8.10
N ALA A 194 -2.28 -13.48 8.81
CA ALA A 194 -1.13 -12.77 8.29
C ALA A 194 0.16 -13.61 8.38
N ALA A 195 1.02 -13.48 7.39
CA ALA A 195 2.41 -13.94 7.40
C ALA A 195 3.33 -12.72 7.39
N TYR A 196 4.54 -12.85 7.94
CA TYR A 196 5.52 -11.77 7.96
C TYR A 196 6.87 -12.26 7.46
N SER A 197 7.50 -11.52 6.55
CA SER A 197 8.84 -11.80 6.07
C SER A 197 9.52 -10.52 5.58
N ALA A 198 10.73 -10.26 6.07
CA ALA A 198 11.61 -9.17 5.62
C ALA A 198 10.92 -7.79 5.53
N GLY A 199 10.29 -7.33 6.62
CA GLY A 199 9.60 -6.03 6.62
C GLY A 199 8.18 -6.04 6.05
N VAL A 200 7.74 -7.15 5.45
CA VAL A 200 6.47 -7.21 4.71
C VAL A 200 5.47 -8.09 5.46
N LEU A 201 4.31 -7.52 5.76
CA LEU A 201 3.16 -8.26 6.25
C LEU A 201 2.28 -8.67 5.07
N THR A 202 2.03 -9.96 4.90
CA THR A 202 1.27 -10.52 3.78
C THR A 202 0.01 -11.22 4.28
N PHE A 203 -1.12 -10.92 3.65
CA PHE A 203 -2.38 -11.63 3.81
C PHE A 203 -2.58 -12.53 2.59
N ALA A 204 -2.80 -13.82 2.82
CA ALA A 204 -3.17 -14.74 1.74
C ALA A 204 -4.59 -14.41 1.21
N ALA A 205 -4.90 -14.86 -0.01
CA ALA A 205 -6.22 -14.69 -0.58
C ALA A 205 -7.30 -15.29 0.34
N SER A 206 -8.29 -14.49 0.74
CA SER A 206 -9.34 -14.95 1.65
C SER A 206 -10.57 -14.04 1.60
N PRO A 207 -11.73 -14.54 1.16
CA PRO A 207 -12.90 -13.70 0.90
C PRO A 207 -13.62 -13.16 2.15
N VAL A 208 -13.19 -13.52 3.37
CA VAL A 208 -13.92 -13.20 4.62
C VAL A 208 -13.01 -12.73 5.76
N LEU A 209 -11.79 -12.27 5.47
CA LEU A 209 -10.95 -11.65 6.50
C LEU A 209 -11.14 -10.13 6.46
N THR A 210 -11.78 -9.57 7.49
CA THR A 210 -11.80 -8.12 7.72
C THR A 210 -10.67 -7.76 8.67
N VAL A 211 -9.73 -6.94 8.20
CA VAL A 211 -8.61 -6.45 9.01
C VAL A 211 -8.86 -4.98 9.40
N ASP A 212 -8.61 -4.63 10.65
CA ASP A 212 -8.60 -3.22 11.08
C ASP A 212 -7.25 -2.58 10.75
N GLY A 213 -7.23 -1.64 9.82
CA GLY A 213 -6.05 -0.90 9.38
C GLY A 213 -5.33 -0.17 10.51
N ALA A 214 -6.04 0.19 11.59
CA ALA A 214 -5.43 0.74 12.79
C ALA A 214 -4.44 -0.23 13.45
N SER A 215 -4.70 -1.55 13.39
CA SER A 215 -3.79 -2.57 13.91
C SER A 215 -2.56 -2.79 13.02
N LEU A 216 -2.55 -2.20 11.82
CA LEU A 216 -1.51 -2.39 10.83
C LEU A 216 -0.54 -1.20 10.74
N ALA A 217 -0.75 -0.15 11.54
CA ALA A 217 -0.06 1.13 11.38
C ALA A 217 1.46 1.06 11.59
N HIS A 218 1.98 0.02 12.27
CA HIS A 218 3.41 -0.18 12.49
C HIS A 218 4.11 -1.04 11.43
N PHE A 219 3.38 -1.58 10.46
CA PHE A 219 3.98 -2.33 9.35
C PHE A 219 4.30 -1.38 8.18
N PRO A 220 5.55 -1.35 7.70
CA PRO A 220 5.96 -0.42 6.64
C PRO A 220 5.39 -0.81 5.27
N SER A 221 5.20 -2.11 5.03
CA SER A 221 4.67 -2.66 3.79
C SER A 221 3.64 -3.73 4.11
N ILE A 222 2.44 -3.59 3.53
CA ILE A 222 1.35 -4.53 3.71
C ILE A 222 0.87 -5.00 2.34
N VAL A 223 0.82 -6.30 2.17
CA VAL A 223 0.47 -6.98 0.94
C VAL A 223 -0.80 -7.79 1.15
N PHE A 224 -1.78 -7.56 0.30
CA PHE A 224 -3.05 -8.24 0.31
C PHE A 224 -3.16 -9.14 -0.92
N GLY A 225 -3.46 -10.42 -0.67
CA GLY A 225 -3.88 -11.36 -1.70
C GLY A 225 -5.30 -11.05 -2.22
N GLN A 226 -5.75 -11.84 -3.18
CA GLN A 226 -7.07 -11.71 -3.80
C GLN A 226 -8.21 -11.72 -2.77
N ASP A 227 -9.27 -10.97 -3.08
CA ASP A 227 -10.52 -10.87 -2.30
C ASP A 227 -10.35 -10.36 -0.86
N SER A 228 -9.47 -9.39 -0.64
CA SER A 228 -9.17 -8.87 0.70
C SER A 228 -10.14 -7.76 1.14
N SER A 229 -10.45 -7.69 2.44
CA SER A 229 -11.24 -6.61 3.05
C SER A 229 -10.52 -5.93 4.21
N ILE A 230 -10.39 -4.61 4.13
CA ILE A 230 -9.78 -3.78 5.19
C ILE A 230 -10.70 -2.65 5.60
N VAL A 231 -10.81 -2.45 6.92
CA VAL A 231 -11.52 -1.33 7.53
C VAL A 231 -10.58 -0.36 8.18
N ASN A 232 -10.93 0.93 8.24
CA ASN A 232 -10.10 1.97 8.83
C ASN A 232 -8.66 2.05 8.29
N ALA A 233 -8.47 1.81 7.00
CA ALA A 233 -7.18 1.98 6.35
C ALA A 233 -6.81 3.48 6.30
N SER A 234 -5.58 3.80 6.69
CA SER A 234 -5.03 5.15 6.57
C SER A 234 -3.57 5.14 6.09
N GLN A 235 -3.12 4.03 5.51
CA GLN A 235 -1.76 3.82 5.05
C GLN A 235 -1.72 3.22 3.65
N LYS A 236 -0.51 3.07 3.11
CA LYS A 236 -0.27 2.43 1.81
C LYS A 236 -0.60 0.94 1.88
N LEU A 237 -1.46 0.48 0.96
CA LEU A 237 -1.85 -0.91 0.76
C LEU A 237 -1.32 -1.40 -0.58
N LEU A 238 -0.74 -2.59 -0.65
CA LEU A 238 -0.44 -3.26 -1.93
C LEU A 238 -1.44 -4.38 -2.17
N ALA A 239 -2.17 -4.30 -3.29
CA ALA A 239 -3.16 -5.27 -3.71
C ALA A 239 -2.65 -6.09 -4.90
N HIS A 240 -2.66 -7.41 -4.76
CA HIS A 240 -2.35 -8.37 -5.84
C HIS A 240 -3.62 -9.04 -6.41
N GLY A 241 -4.79 -8.50 -6.07
CA GLY A 241 -6.12 -8.98 -6.44
C GLY A 241 -7.17 -7.95 -6.07
N ASP A 242 -8.44 -8.37 -6.07
CA ASP A 242 -9.54 -7.55 -5.57
C ASP A 242 -9.31 -7.12 -4.11
N LEU A 243 -9.52 -5.83 -3.84
CA LEU A 243 -9.37 -5.24 -2.52
C LEU A 243 -10.52 -4.28 -2.23
N TYR A 244 -11.26 -4.58 -1.16
CA TYR A 244 -12.21 -3.66 -0.56
C TYR A 244 -11.54 -2.91 0.59
N ALA A 245 -11.47 -1.58 0.52
CA ALA A 245 -10.83 -0.74 1.53
C ALA A 245 -11.71 0.43 1.96
N THR A 246 -11.87 0.61 3.27
CA THR A 246 -12.55 1.78 3.85
C THR A 246 -11.57 2.62 4.67
N ALA A 247 -11.70 3.94 4.58
CA ALA A 247 -10.87 4.88 5.30
C ALA A 247 -11.22 4.96 6.79
N ALA A 248 -10.26 5.39 7.61
CA ALA A 248 -10.48 5.61 9.04
C ALA A 248 -11.61 6.62 9.30
N GLY A 249 -12.66 6.17 10.01
CA GLY A 249 -13.81 7.01 10.34
C GLY A 249 -14.88 7.10 9.26
N TYR A 250 -14.80 6.29 8.20
CA TYR A 250 -15.93 6.04 7.31
C TYR A 250 -17.04 5.30 8.08
N ALA A 251 -18.23 5.88 8.17
CA ALA A 251 -19.36 5.27 8.86
C ALA A 251 -20.62 5.36 7.99
N VAL A 252 -21.02 4.23 7.38
CA VAL A 252 -22.33 4.11 6.72
C VAL A 252 -23.40 4.19 7.81
N ALA A 253 -23.98 5.38 7.98
CA ALA A 253 -25.09 5.56 8.90
C ALA A 253 -26.38 5.06 8.22
N ASP A 254 -27.05 4.10 8.83
CA ASP A 254 -28.40 3.72 8.42
C ASP A 254 -29.36 4.86 8.81
N GLY A 255 -29.84 5.63 7.82
CA GLY A 255 -30.73 6.77 8.02
C GLY A 255 -30.10 8.04 8.64
N GLY A 256 -28.77 8.18 8.64
CA GLY A 256 -28.05 9.35 9.14
C GLY A 256 -27.10 9.98 8.12
N ALA A 257 -26.51 11.14 8.45
CA ALA A 257 -25.46 11.74 7.63
C ALA A 257 -24.20 10.84 7.68
N VAL A 258 -23.83 10.26 6.54
CA VAL A 258 -22.60 9.48 6.40
C VAL A 258 -21.42 10.43 6.60
N THR A 259 -20.53 10.08 7.55
CA THR A 259 -19.32 10.85 7.81
C THR A 259 -18.18 10.28 6.97
N TYR A 260 -17.66 11.09 6.06
CA TYR A 260 -16.51 10.77 5.21
C TYR A 260 -15.26 11.37 5.83
N ARG A 261 -14.26 10.53 6.09
CA ARG A 261 -12.95 10.95 6.61
C ARG A 261 -11.87 10.02 6.08
N GLY A 262 -10.66 10.54 5.99
CA GLY A 262 -9.44 9.78 5.72
C GLY A 262 -9.12 9.62 4.24
N ASP A 263 -7.85 9.32 4.01
CA ASP A 263 -7.25 9.17 2.68
C ASP A 263 -6.82 7.71 2.49
N LEU A 264 -7.18 7.12 1.35
CA LEU A 264 -6.73 5.79 0.97
C LEU A 264 -5.52 5.88 0.04
N GLN A 265 -4.49 5.07 0.30
CA GLN A 265 -3.37 4.91 -0.63
C GLN A 265 -3.27 3.45 -1.02
N VAL A 266 -3.59 3.14 -2.26
CA VAL A 266 -3.62 1.76 -2.75
C VAL A 266 -2.70 1.64 -3.96
N SER A 267 -1.91 0.58 -4.00
CA SER A 267 -1.11 0.19 -5.15
C SER A 267 -1.64 -1.13 -5.70
N ALA A 268 -1.80 -1.22 -7.01
CA ALA A 268 -2.13 -2.44 -7.75
C ALA A 268 -1.01 -2.73 -8.75
N ASP A 269 -0.54 -3.97 -8.78
CA ASP A 269 0.59 -4.42 -9.62
C ASP A 269 0.33 -5.74 -10.35
N ARG A 270 -0.93 -6.20 -10.40
CA ARG A 270 -1.37 -7.42 -11.09
C ARG A 270 -2.72 -7.24 -11.79
N ASP A 271 -2.98 -8.07 -12.79
CA ASP A 271 -4.24 -8.06 -13.53
C ASP A 271 -5.45 -8.55 -12.72
N ALA A 272 -6.60 -7.99 -13.12
CA ALA A 272 -7.93 -8.26 -12.60
C ALA A 272 -8.13 -7.85 -11.13
N ASN A 273 -7.55 -6.71 -10.74
CA ASN A 273 -7.79 -6.11 -9.44
C ASN A 273 -8.98 -5.14 -9.53
N THR A 274 -10.09 -5.47 -8.88
CA THR A 274 -11.14 -4.52 -8.54
C THR A 274 -10.79 -3.88 -7.19
N LEU A 275 -10.53 -2.57 -7.20
CA LEU A 275 -10.30 -1.78 -6.00
C LEU A 275 -11.59 -1.06 -5.62
N THR A 276 -12.27 -1.56 -4.60
CA THR A 276 -13.46 -0.93 -4.04
C THR A 276 -13.08 -0.03 -2.87
N LEU A 277 -13.14 1.28 -3.09
CA LEU A 277 -12.61 2.29 -2.18
C LEU A 277 -13.73 3.11 -1.55
N LYS A 278 -13.72 3.27 -0.22
CA LYS A 278 -14.71 4.07 0.51
C LYS A 278 -14.04 5.04 1.46
N GLY A 279 -14.24 6.34 1.24
CA GLY A 279 -13.52 7.37 1.98
C GLY A 279 -13.78 8.77 1.43
N ASP A 280 -13.01 9.75 1.92
CA ASP A 280 -13.12 11.12 1.42
C ASP A 280 -12.26 11.32 0.17
N THR A 281 -10.98 10.90 0.26
CA THR A 281 -10.04 10.91 -0.87
C THR A 281 -9.33 9.58 -1.05
N ALA A 282 -8.80 9.35 -2.25
CA ALA A 282 -7.91 8.22 -2.51
C ALA A 282 -6.82 8.56 -3.54
N THR A 283 -5.67 7.93 -3.38
CA THR A 283 -4.62 7.82 -4.39
C THR A 283 -4.43 6.36 -4.76
N VAL A 284 -4.61 6.03 -6.03
CA VAL A 284 -4.37 4.69 -6.58
C VAL A 284 -3.13 4.75 -7.48
N ASN A 285 -2.18 3.84 -7.26
CA ASN A 285 -1.03 3.65 -8.12
C ASN A 285 -1.20 2.32 -8.85
N VAL A 286 -1.44 2.36 -10.15
CA VAL A 286 -1.47 1.18 -11.01
C VAL A 286 -0.10 1.10 -11.68
N THR A 287 0.66 0.06 -11.36
CA THR A 287 2.06 -0.04 -11.78
C THR A 287 2.31 -1.37 -12.46
N ALA A 288 2.53 -1.34 -13.76
CA ALA A 288 3.18 -2.44 -14.45
C ALA A 288 4.57 -2.59 -13.82
N THR A 289 4.92 -3.79 -13.40
CA THR A 289 6.17 -4.04 -12.70
C THR A 289 7.09 -4.86 -13.60
N ALA A 290 8.29 -4.36 -13.86
CA ALA A 290 9.38 -5.21 -14.33
C ALA A 290 9.70 -6.19 -13.20
N ALA A 291 9.62 -7.51 -13.46
CA ALA A 291 9.74 -8.57 -12.45
C ALA A 291 10.66 -8.17 -11.27
N SER A 292 10.09 -8.06 -10.07
CA SER A 292 10.85 -7.57 -8.90
C SER A 292 12.04 -8.49 -8.61
N THR A 293 13.18 -7.92 -8.25
CA THR A 293 14.34 -8.65 -7.71
C THR A 293 14.16 -9.05 -6.24
N GLY A 294 12.93 -8.99 -5.70
CA GLY A 294 12.59 -9.29 -4.30
C GLY A 294 11.82 -10.59 -4.09
N THR A 295 11.43 -10.85 -2.84
CA THR A 295 10.77 -12.07 -2.33
C THR A 295 9.33 -12.30 -2.85
N LEU A 296 8.82 -11.42 -3.71
CA LEU A 296 7.49 -11.53 -4.29
C LEU A 296 7.52 -12.32 -5.60
N PRO A 297 6.49 -13.10 -5.94
CA PRO A 297 6.47 -13.85 -7.19
C PRO A 297 6.54 -12.89 -8.38
N ALA A 298 7.45 -13.14 -9.33
CA ALA A 298 7.55 -12.36 -10.55
C ALA A 298 6.21 -12.36 -11.31
N TYR A 299 5.69 -11.16 -11.58
CA TYR A 299 4.58 -10.91 -12.50
C TYR A 299 5.11 -10.03 -13.63
N ASP A 300 4.75 -10.36 -14.86
CA ASP A 300 5.33 -9.78 -16.08
C ASP A 300 4.30 -9.94 -17.20
N GLY A 301 3.20 -9.21 -17.01
CA GLY A 301 2.08 -9.08 -17.92
C GLY A 301 1.43 -7.74 -17.66
N ASP A 302 0.55 -7.32 -18.57
CA ASP A 302 -0.17 -6.08 -18.42
C ASP A 302 -0.87 -6.01 -17.05
N VAL A 303 -1.15 -4.79 -16.59
CA VAL A 303 -1.82 -4.53 -15.33
C VAL A 303 -3.07 -3.70 -15.63
N HIS A 304 -4.22 -4.31 -15.45
CA HIS A 304 -5.52 -3.68 -15.51
C HIS A 304 -6.17 -3.62 -14.13
N THR A 305 -6.67 -2.44 -13.76
CA THR A 305 -7.36 -2.24 -12.48
C THR A 305 -8.71 -1.55 -12.70
N THR A 306 -9.78 -2.14 -12.15
CA THR A 306 -11.08 -1.47 -12.03
C THR A 306 -11.13 -0.74 -10.70
N ILE A 307 -11.56 0.52 -10.67
CA ILE A 307 -11.70 1.32 -9.45
C ILE A 307 -13.17 1.68 -9.28
N ASP A 308 -13.75 1.26 -8.16
CA ASP A 308 -15.13 1.55 -7.79
C ASP A 308 -15.24 1.90 -6.28
N GLY A 309 -16.47 2.03 -5.76
CA GLY A 309 -16.73 2.35 -4.36
C GLY A 309 -17.42 3.69 -4.13
N ASP A 310 -17.40 4.20 -2.88
CA ASP A 310 -18.09 5.44 -2.44
C ASP A 310 -17.05 6.47 -1.99
N LEU A 311 -16.26 6.97 -2.94
CA LEU A 311 -15.36 8.11 -2.77
C LEU A 311 -16.07 9.40 -3.18
N ARG A 312 -15.82 10.51 -2.46
CA ARG A 312 -16.61 11.74 -2.63
C ARG A 312 -15.85 12.98 -3.05
N THR A 313 -14.68 13.24 -2.47
CA THR A 313 -14.00 14.51 -2.71
C THR A 313 -13.10 14.42 -3.93
N SER A 314 -12.11 13.53 -3.91
CA SER A 314 -11.16 13.42 -5.02
C SER A 314 -10.50 12.05 -5.12
N LEU A 315 -10.25 11.61 -6.35
CA LEU A 315 -9.47 10.43 -6.68
C LEU A 315 -8.25 10.86 -7.50
N THR A 316 -7.06 10.45 -7.08
CA THR A 316 -5.84 10.53 -7.89
C THR A 316 -5.48 9.14 -8.39
N VAL A 317 -5.22 8.98 -9.69
CA VAL A 317 -4.77 7.71 -10.28
C VAL A 317 -3.46 7.93 -11.03
N ASN A 318 -2.42 7.26 -10.57
CA ASN A 318 -1.12 7.23 -11.24
C ASN A 318 -0.99 5.89 -11.98
N VAL A 319 -0.85 5.90 -13.31
CA VAL A 319 -0.77 4.70 -14.14
C VAL A 319 0.59 4.66 -14.84
N VAL A 320 1.39 3.64 -14.52
CA VAL A 320 2.80 3.56 -14.94
C VAL A 320 3.07 2.25 -15.69
N ASN A 321 3.44 2.37 -16.95
CA ASN A 321 3.97 1.27 -17.76
C ASN A 321 5.40 0.91 -17.34
N ALA A 322 5.85 -0.30 -17.63
CA ALA A 322 7.22 -0.75 -17.38
C ALA A 322 7.79 -1.52 -18.55
N VAL A 323 9.11 -1.69 -18.58
CA VAL A 323 9.79 -2.59 -19.53
C VAL A 323 9.51 -4.04 -19.14
N ASP A 324 9.20 -4.90 -20.12
CA ASP A 324 9.06 -6.34 -19.93
C ASP A 324 10.42 -6.93 -19.50
N ALA A 325 10.42 -7.59 -18.35
CA ALA A 325 11.65 -8.13 -17.76
C ALA A 325 12.06 -9.48 -18.36
N LYS A 326 11.13 -10.21 -19.00
CA LYS A 326 11.40 -11.48 -19.70
C LYS A 326 11.81 -11.25 -21.15
N THR A 327 11.25 -10.24 -21.81
CA THR A 327 11.58 -9.87 -23.18
C THR A 327 12.03 -8.41 -23.20
N ALA A 328 13.34 -8.19 -23.29
CA ALA A 328 13.95 -6.84 -23.30
C ALA A 328 13.56 -5.96 -24.52
N THR A 329 12.59 -6.42 -25.32
CA THR A 329 12.06 -5.79 -26.52
C THR A 329 10.53 -5.64 -26.46
N ALA A 330 9.89 -5.79 -25.30
CA ALA A 330 8.48 -5.47 -25.13
C ALA A 330 8.28 -4.55 -23.91
N ASP A 331 7.17 -3.81 -23.90
CA ASP A 331 6.71 -3.06 -22.74
C ASP A 331 5.52 -3.81 -22.11
N THR A 332 5.39 -3.66 -20.81
CA THR A 332 4.26 -4.11 -19.99
C THR A 332 3.37 -2.90 -19.71
N LEU A 333 2.10 -2.97 -20.12
CA LEU A 333 1.18 -1.83 -20.09
C LEU A 333 0.36 -1.81 -18.80
N ALA A 334 0.13 -0.62 -18.27
CA ALA A 334 -0.76 -0.38 -17.15
C ALA A 334 -2.00 0.40 -17.60
N SER A 335 -3.16 0.02 -17.08
CA SER A 335 -4.43 0.69 -17.37
C SER A 335 -5.38 0.68 -16.17
N ALA A 336 -6.25 1.70 -16.11
CA ALA A 336 -7.31 1.79 -15.12
C ALA A 336 -8.68 2.03 -15.76
N THR A 337 -9.73 1.41 -15.22
CA THR A 337 -11.13 1.69 -15.55
C THR A 337 -11.84 2.28 -14.34
N ILE A 338 -12.57 3.38 -14.55
CA ILE A 338 -13.36 4.07 -13.53
C ILE A 338 -14.77 4.21 -14.08
N THR A 339 -15.75 3.65 -13.38
CA THR A 339 -17.17 3.77 -13.74
C THR A 339 -17.91 4.58 -12.68
N ILE A 340 -18.60 5.61 -13.13
CA ILE A 340 -19.34 6.56 -12.29
C ILE A 340 -20.81 6.42 -12.66
N VAL A 341 -21.49 5.54 -11.95
CA VAL A 341 -22.94 5.27 -12.12
C VAL A 341 -23.72 6.00 -11.03
N SER A 342 -24.96 6.41 -11.27
CA SER A 342 -25.84 6.99 -10.27
C SER A 342 -26.77 5.94 -9.63
N GLY A 343 -27.18 6.17 -8.38
CA GLY A 343 -28.20 5.34 -7.71
C GLY A 343 -27.72 4.07 -6.99
N ASP A 344 -26.41 3.76 -7.02
CA ASP A 344 -25.81 2.72 -6.18
C ASP A 344 -24.93 3.36 -5.08
N SER A 345 -25.18 3.01 -3.82
CA SER A 345 -24.39 3.44 -2.66
C SER A 345 -22.92 2.96 -2.69
N ASN A 346 -22.57 2.04 -3.59
CA ASN A 346 -21.20 1.56 -3.81
C ASN A 346 -20.57 2.09 -5.11
N SER A 347 -21.22 3.03 -5.80
CA SER A 347 -20.71 3.65 -7.01
C SER A 347 -20.07 5.00 -6.75
N LEU A 348 -19.11 5.38 -7.60
CA LEU A 348 -18.38 6.64 -7.51
C LEU A 348 -19.24 7.87 -7.87
N ALA A 349 -20.58 7.75 -7.86
CA ALA A 349 -21.54 8.80 -8.22
C ALA A 349 -21.28 10.15 -7.55
N ALA A 350 -20.79 10.11 -6.31
CA ALA A 350 -20.56 11.27 -5.47
C ALA A 350 -19.16 11.87 -5.61
N LEU A 351 -18.26 11.25 -6.40
CA LEU A 351 -16.91 11.73 -6.64
C LEU A 351 -16.95 13.05 -7.40
N LYS A 352 -16.24 14.08 -6.90
CA LYS A 352 -16.26 15.42 -7.49
C LYS A 352 -15.11 15.72 -8.44
N ALA A 353 -13.93 15.18 -8.14
CA ALA A 353 -12.71 15.49 -8.88
C ALA A 353 -11.87 14.23 -9.13
N LEU A 354 -11.31 14.16 -10.33
CA LEU A 354 -10.39 13.13 -10.77
C LEU A 354 -9.09 13.78 -11.22
N LYS A 355 -7.96 13.24 -10.76
CA LYS A 355 -6.63 13.61 -11.23
C LYS A 355 -5.90 12.37 -11.74
N LEU A 356 -5.40 12.43 -12.95
CA LEU A 356 -4.77 11.31 -13.66
C LEU A 356 -3.35 11.67 -14.06
N ALA A 357 -2.42 10.74 -13.88
CA ALA A 357 -1.02 10.94 -14.22
C ALA A 357 -0.30 9.65 -14.62
N GLY A 358 0.81 9.81 -15.33
CA GLY A 358 1.68 8.72 -15.77
C GLY A 358 1.52 8.41 -17.26
N ASN A 359 2.16 7.34 -17.72
CA ASN A 359 2.23 6.97 -19.14
C ASN A 359 1.30 5.83 -19.53
N GLY A 360 0.46 5.33 -18.62
CA GLY A 360 -0.57 4.34 -18.95
C GLY A 360 -1.91 4.95 -19.37
N SER A 361 -2.89 4.10 -19.67
CA SER A 361 -4.22 4.52 -20.15
C SER A 361 -5.26 4.53 -19.03
N VAL A 362 -6.20 5.48 -19.08
CA VAL A 362 -7.34 5.51 -18.14
C VAL A 362 -8.64 5.63 -18.92
N THR A 363 -9.58 4.74 -18.62
CA THR A 363 -10.96 4.81 -19.11
C THR A 363 -11.86 5.32 -17.99
N VAL A 364 -12.64 6.36 -18.28
CA VAL A 364 -13.59 6.96 -17.34
C VAL A 364 -14.96 7.02 -18.01
N ASP A 365 -15.93 6.33 -17.42
CA ASP A 365 -17.31 6.37 -17.85
C ASP A 365 -18.16 7.12 -16.81
N ASN A 366 -18.52 8.37 -17.13
CA ASN A 366 -19.45 9.20 -16.37
C ASN A 366 -20.86 9.21 -16.99
N SER A 367 -21.18 8.27 -17.88
CA SER A 367 -22.46 8.24 -18.58
C SER A 367 -23.65 8.01 -17.64
N ASN A 368 -24.80 8.56 -18.04
CA ASN A 368 -26.10 8.37 -17.38
C ASN A 368 -26.92 7.20 -17.96
N ASP A 369 -26.32 6.35 -18.81
CA ASP A 369 -27.00 5.28 -19.57
C ASP A 369 -27.02 3.90 -18.87
N THR A 370 -26.45 3.79 -17.67
CA THR A 370 -26.28 2.52 -16.95
C THR A 370 -27.47 2.17 -16.04
N GLY A 371 -28.66 1.99 -16.63
CA GLY A 371 -29.70 1.05 -16.16
C GLY A 371 -30.43 1.26 -14.81
N SER A 372 -29.94 2.06 -13.87
CA SER A 372 -30.58 2.22 -12.54
C SER A 372 -31.53 3.42 -12.48
N THR A 373 -31.22 4.54 -13.13
CA THR A 373 -32.16 5.66 -13.37
C THR A 373 -31.65 6.54 -14.52
N PRO A 374 -32.14 6.35 -15.77
CA PRO A 374 -31.75 7.19 -16.90
C PRO A 374 -31.92 8.67 -16.55
N GLY A 375 -30.85 9.46 -16.68
CA GLY A 375 -30.88 10.91 -16.46
C GLY A 375 -30.56 11.42 -15.04
N ALA A 376 -30.13 10.59 -14.09
CA ALA A 376 -29.64 11.09 -12.79
C ALA A 376 -28.20 11.62 -12.91
N ALA A 377 -27.96 12.86 -12.45
CA ALA A 377 -26.67 13.51 -12.47
C ALA A 377 -25.68 12.89 -11.47
N THR A 378 -24.42 12.76 -11.88
CA THR A 378 -23.29 12.42 -11.01
C THR A 378 -22.64 13.72 -10.49
N ALA A 379 -21.67 13.63 -9.59
CA ALA A 379 -21.00 14.80 -9.02
C ALA A 379 -19.66 15.16 -9.68
N LEU A 380 -19.18 14.36 -10.65
CA LEU A 380 -17.84 14.52 -11.22
C LEU A 380 -17.79 15.76 -12.11
N ALA A 381 -17.18 16.83 -11.61
CA ALA A 381 -17.12 18.13 -12.28
C ALA A 381 -15.72 18.49 -12.79
N THR A 382 -14.68 17.81 -12.33
CA THR A 382 -13.29 18.11 -12.72
C THR A 382 -12.53 16.84 -13.03
N ILE A 383 -11.94 16.80 -14.23
CA ILE A 383 -11.10 15.73 -14.72
C ILE A 383 -9.79 16.36 -15.17
N ASP A 384 -8.74 16.17 -14.38
CA ASP A 384 -7.38 16.63 -14.70
C ASP A 384 -6.54 15.45 -15.18
N ALA A 385 -6.50 15.24 -16.50
CA ALA A 385 -5.61 14.30 -17.17
C ALA A 385 -4.34 14.97 -17.72
N GLY A 386 -4.04 16.21 -17.32
CA GLY A 386 -2.86 16.94 -17.82
C GLY A 386 -1.51 16.28 -17.49
N GLY A 387 -1.50 15.34 -16.54
CA GLY A 387 -0.34 14.51 -16.22
C GLY A 387 -0.27 13.17 -16.94
N LEU A 388 -1.25 12.82 -17.79
CA LEU A 388 -1.25 11.60 -18.60
C LEU A 388 -0.50 11.78 -19.91
N GLY A 389 0.11 10.70 -20.37
CA GLY A 389 0.82 10.62 -21.65
C GLY A 389 2.29 10.23 -21.48
N GLY A 390 3.01 10.14 -22.60
CA GLY A 390 4.40 9.71 -22.67
C GLY A 390 4.60 8.74 -23.83
N THR A 391 5.82 8.22 -23.99
CA THR A 391 6.16 7.30 -25.08
C THR A 391 6.53 5.92 -24.56
N LEU A 392 6.22 4.88 -25.35
CA LEU A 392 6.74 3.54 -25.11
C LEU A 392 8.25 3.53 -25.32
N THR A 393 8.95 2.84 -24.43
CA THR A 393 10.41 2.91 -24.38
C THR A 393 11.08 1.83 -25.22
N VAL A 394 10.41 0.70 -25.46
CA VAL A 394 10.99 -0.44 -26.18
C VAL A 394 9.97 -1.12 -27.11
N GLY A 395 10.45 -2.09 -27.90
CA GLY A 395 9.61 -2.90 -28.78
C GLY A 395 9.15 -2.26 -30.08
N ALA A 396 8.27 -2.97 -30.79
CA ALA A 396 7.82 -2.59 -32.15
C ALA A 396 7.07 -1.25 -32.19
N ARG A 397 6.56 -0.82 -31.03
CA ARG A 397 5.81 0.42 -30.79
C ARG A 397 6.66 1.46 -30.03
N SER A 398 7.98 1.23 -29.90
CA SER A 398 8.89 2.17 -29.25
C SER A 398 8.79 3.54 -29.91
N GLY A 399 8.67 4.59 -29.11
CA GLY A 399 8.45 5.95 -29.57
C GLY A 399 6.99 6.30 -29.87
N GLU A 400 6.07 5.34 -29.95
CA GLU A 400 4.64 5.64 -29.99
C GLU A 400 4.21 6.31 -28.68
N ILE A 401 3.34 7.31 -28.80
CA ILE A 401 2.64 7.87 -27.66
C ILE A 401 1.77 6.77 -27.04
N THR A 402 1.87 6.64 -25.74
CA THR A 402 1.11 5.68 -24.94
C THR A 402 0.42 6.39 -23.80
N GLY A 403 -0.65 5.76 -23.33
CA GLY A 403 -1.52 6.36 -22.37
C GLY A 403 -2.40 7.46 -22.97
N GLY A 404 -3.26 7.99 -22.11
CA GLY A 404 -4.33 8.90 -22.49
C GLY A 404 -5.64 8.53 -21.82
N LEU A 405 -6.54 9.49 -21.86
CA LEU A 405 -7.86 9.44 -21.28
C LEU A 405 -8.86 8.99 -22.35
N THR A 406 -9.55 7.88 -22.11
CA THR A 406 -10.82 7.59 -22.77
C THR A 406 -11.94 8.04 -21.83
N PHE A 407 -12.59 9.17 -22.12
CA PHE A 407 -13.63 9.75 -21.28
C PHE A 407 -14.99 9.74 -21.97
N THR A 408 -16.01 9.31 -21.25
CA THR A 408 -17.41 9.41 -21.64
C THR A 408 -18.16 10.30 -20.64
N GLY A 409 -18.67 11.44 -21.10
CA GLY A 409 -19.30 12.47 -20.26
C GLY A 409 -20.80 12.31 -19.99
N ASN A 410 -21.32 13.18 -19.13
CA ASN A 410 -22.71 13.22 -18.69
C ASN A 410 -23.43 14.50 -19.17
N ALA A 411 -24.62 14.37 -19.75
CA ALA A 411 -25.38 15.54 -20.22
C ALA A 411 -25.90 16.47 -19.10
N ASN A 412 -25.95 15.97 -17.87
CA ASN A 412 -26.52 16.66 -16.70
C ASN A 412 -25.47 17.25 -15.76
N VAL A 413 -24.19 17.15 -16.12
CA VAL A 413 -23.07 17.65 -15.32
C VAL A 413 -22.29 18.62 -16.19
N THR A 414 -21.64 19.59 -15.57
CA THR A 414 -20.72 20.49 -16.25
C THR A 414 -19.31 20.01 -15.93
N GLU A 415 -18.63 19.43 -16.91
CA GLU A 415 -17.29 18.88 -16.74
C GLU A 415 -16.20 19.87 -17.17
N GLN A 416 -15.19 20.06 -16.32
CA GLN A 416 -13.93 20.71 -16.68
C GLN A 416 -12.88 19.63 -16.94
N ILE A 417 -12.50 19.43 -18.20
CA ILE A 417 -11.62 18.37 -18.67
C ILE A 417 -10.30 19.00 -19.11
N THR A 418 -9.19 18.60 -18.49
CA THR A 418 -7.84 18.95 -18.93
C THR A 418 -7.17 17.71 -19.47
N LEU A 419 -6.71 17.78 -20.71
CA LEU A 419 -6.06 16.70 -21.45
C LEU A 419 -4.54 16.75 -21.33
N GLY A 420 -3.94 15.59 -21.52
CA GLY A 420 -2.50 15.37 -21.39
C GLY A 420 -1.79 15.50 -22.73
N SER A 421 -0.63 14.87 -22.84
CA SER A 421 0.06 14.66 -24.13
C SER A 421 -0.13 13.23 -24.65
N GLY A 422 -1.09 12.50 -24.08
CA GLY A 422 -1.43 11.15 -24.49
C GLY A 422 -2.40 11.16 -25.67
N HIS A 423 -2.78 9.98 -26.15
CA HIS A 423 -3.89 9.87 -27.09
C HIS A 423 -5.22 9.92 -26.34
N ASP A 424 -5.91 11.06 -26.40
CA ASP A 424 -7.16 11.24 -25.68
C ASP A 424 -8.37 10.98 -26.58
N VAL A 425 -9.35 10.25 -26.05
CA VAL A 425 -10.62 9.90 -26.72
C VAL A 425 -11.78 10.40 -25.87
N LEU A 426 -12.49 11.41 -26.38
CA LEU A 426 -13.61 12.04 -25.70
C LEU A 426 -14.93 11.68 -26.37
N ASN A 427 -15.89 11.19 -25.58
CA ASN A 427 -17.29 11.05 -25.97
C ASN A 427 -18.13 12.01 -25.12
N LEU A 428 -18.36 13.21 -25.65
CA LEU A 428 -18.97 14.31 -24.91
C LEU A 428 -20.48 14.32 -25.12
N ARG A 429 -21.21 14.40 -24.01
CA ARG A 429 -22.67 14.54 -23.98
C ARG A 429 -23.12 15.93 -23.50
N SER A 430 -22.18 16.88 -23.47
CA SER A 430 -22.35 18.27 -23.06
C SER A 430 -23.55 18.98 -23.69
N THR A 431 -24.25 19.79 -22.90
CA THR A 431 -25.41 20.59 -23.31
C THR A 431 -25.15 22.08 -23.10
N TYR A 432 -25.98 22.97 -23.63
CA TYR A 432 -25.86 24.41 -23.39
C TYR A 432 -26.12 24.75 -21.92
N ALA A 433 -27.05 24.05 -21.27
CA ALA A 433 -27.31 24.21 -19.84
C ALA A 433 -26.14 23.69 -18.97
N ASN A 434 -25.50 22.61 -19.38
CA ASN A 434 -24.37 21.99 -18.70
C ASN A 434 -23.20 21.85 -19.68
N MET A 435 -22.55 22.98 -19.97
CA MET A 435 -21.54 23.06 -21.02
C MET A 435 -20.17 22.70 -20.51
N ASP A 436 -19.67 21.55 -20.96
CA ASP A 436 -18.32 21.06 -20.74
C ASP A 436 -17.27 22.03 -21.30
N ALA A 437 -16.13 22.07 -20.63
CA ALA A 437 -14.93 22.75 -21.11
C ALA A 437 -13.78 21.76 -21.23
N VAL A 438 -13.18 21.69 -22.41
CA VAL A 438 -12.02 20.84 -22.70
C VAL A 438 -10.80 21.73 -22.94
N ALA A 439 -9.73 21.51 -22.20
CA ALA A 439 -8.43 22.15 -22.39
C ALA A 439 -7.39 21.10 -22.78
N GLY A 440 -6.41 21.50 -23.60
CA GLY A 440 -5.30 20.62 -24.00
C GLY A 440 -5.59 19.73 -25.22
N PHE A 441 -6.73 19.88 -25.89
CA PHE A 441 -7.06 19.11 -27.08
C PHE A 441 -6.01 19.28 -28.18
N ASP A 442 -5.29 18.20 -28.52
CA ASP A 442 -4.25 18.21 -29.53
C ASP A 442 -4.79 17.86 -30.92
N ARG A 443 -4.52 18.78 -31.86
CA ARG A 443 -4.87 18.68 -33.28
C ARG A 443 -3.67 18.36 -34.16
N HIS A 444 -2.47 18.31 -33.58
CA HIS A 444 -1.23 18.20 -34.34
C HIS A 444 -0.87 16.74 -34.46
N LYS A 445 -0.69 16.31 -35.71
CA LYS A 445 -0.19 14.96 -35.96
C LYS A 445 1.28 14.95 -35.52
N GLU A 446 1.58 14.43 -34.32
CA GLU A 446 2.92 14.41 -33.74
C GLU A 446 4.01 13.70 -34.59
N THR A 447 3.65 12.94 -35.65
CA THR A 447 4.57 12.45 -36.71
C THR A 447 3.82 12.07 -38.00
N ASP A 448 4.49 12.03 -39.15
CA ASP A 448 3.88 11.59 -40.43
C ASP A 448 3.70 10.08 -40.58
N ASP A 449 4.20 9.27 -39.65
CA ASP A 449 4.05 7.81 -39.65
C ASP A 449 2.79 7.34 -38.89
N LEU A 450 2.65 6.02 -38.74
CA LEU A 450 1.51 5.34 -38.10
C LEU A 450 1.50 5.50 -36.57
N ALA A 451 2.47 6.22 -35.98
CA ALA A 451 2.68 6.40 -34.55
C ALA A 451 2.10 7.70 -33.99
N SER A 452 1.51 8.55 -34.84
CA SER A 452 0.89 9.79 -34.39
C SER A 452 -0.53 9.58 -33.93
N THR A 453 -0.82 10.03 -32.72
CA THR A 453 -2.14 9.95 -32.13
C THR A 453 -2.63 11.36 -31.81
N VAL A 454 -3.43 11.91 -32.70
CA VAL A 454 -4.20 13.13 -32.44
C VAL A 454 -5.37 12.81 -31.52
N ASP A 455 -5.86 13.78 -30.77
CA ASP A 455 -7.03 13.56 -29.95
C ASP A 455 -8.27 13.31 -30.80
N VAL A 456 -9.15 12.42 -30.32
CA VAL A 456 -10.41 12.08 -30.94
C VAL A 456 -11.55 12.60 -30.07
N MET A 457 -12.48 13.34 -30.66
CA MET A 457 -13.69 13.81 -29.99
C MET A 457 -14.93 13.35 -30.74
N THR A 458 -15.89 12.75 -30.03
CA THR A 458 -17.26 12.54 -30.51
C THR A 458 -18.20 13.47 -29.76
N PHE A 459 -18.93 14.30 -30.49
CA PHE A 459 -19.83 15.30 -29.94
C PHE A 459 -20.98 15.58 -30.93
N GLY A 460 -22.21 15.70 -30.43
CA GLY A 460 -23.39 15.94 -31.30
C GLY A 460 -23.62 14.86 -32.36
N GLY A 461 -23.14 13.63 -32.13
CA GLY A 461 -23.19 12.53 -33.10
C GLY A 461 -22.13 12.60 -34.22
N ILE A 462 -21.21 13.57 -34.16
CA ILE A 462 -20.12 13.75 -35.12
C ILE A 462 -18.79 13.41 -34.45
N THR A 463 -18.00 12.58 -35.11
CA THR A 463 -16.62 12.26 -34.69
C THR A 463 -15.63 13.18 -35.40
N ILE A 464 -14.71 13.72 -34.62
CA ILE A 464 -13.62 14.61 -35.00
C ILE A 464 -12.33 13.86 -34.67
N ASP A 465 -11.68 13.32 -35.69
CA ASP A 465 -10.45 12.52 -35.58
C ASP A 465 -9.28 13.10 -36.40
N GLY A 466 -9.50 14.24 -37.05
CA GLY A 466 -8.50 14.90 -37.88
C GLY A 466 -8.17 14.25 -39.20
N ALA A 467 -8.69 13.06 -39.51
CA ALA A 467 -8.30 12.27 -40.67
C ALA A 467 -8.72 12.93 -42.00
N THR A 468 -9.84 13.65 -41.99
CA THR A 468 -10.35 14.42 -43.14
C THR A 468 -10.95 15.74 -42.70
N ALA A 469 -11.13 16.67 -43.65
CA ALA A 469 -11.90 17.88 -43.39
C ALA A 469 -13.33 17.49 -43.02
N ASN A 470 -13.79 17.88 -41.84
CA ASN A 470 -15.11 17.48 -41.36
C ASN A 470 -16.19 18.34 -42.03
N ALA A 471 -16.81 17.79 -43.08
CA ALA A 471 -17.86 18.46 -43.86
C ALA A 471 -19.15 18.71 -43.04
N ASP A 472 -19.26 18.10 -41.86
CA ASP A 472 -20.38 18.24 -40.95
C ASP A 472 -20.16 19.34 -39.90
N ILE A 473 -19.04 20.08 -39.99
CA ILE A 473 -18.78 21.28 -39.20
C ILE A 473 -18.84 22.52 -40.09
N VAL A 474 -19.73 23.45 -39.75
CA VAL A 474 -19.88 24.74 -40.42
C VAL A 474 -19.28 25.84 -39.55
N LYS A 475 -18.32 26.58 -40.09
CA LYS A 475 -17.72 27.73 -39.39
C LYS A 475 -18.63 28.94 -39.51
N MET A 476 -19.14 29.41 -38.37
CA MET A 476 -19.82 30.71 -38.31
C MET A 476 -18.78 31.81 -38.53
N SER A 477 -19.09 32.78 -39.39
CA SER A 477 -18.26 33.98 -39.55
C SER A 477 -18.02 34.64 -38.20
N ALA A 478 -16.83 35.22 -37.97
CA ALA A 478 -16.44 35.78 -36.68
C ALA A 478 -17.55 36.66 -36.08
N ALA A 479 -18.18 36.14 -35.03
CA ALA A 479 -19.23 36.80 -34.30
C ALA A 479 -18.71 38.14 -33.78
N LYS A 480 -19.28 39.25 -34.25
CA LYS A 480 -19.16 40.56 -33.56
C LYS A 480 -20.16 40.66 -32.41
N ASP A 481 -20.61 39.52 -31.90
CA ASP A 481 -21.65 39.44 -30.89
C ASP A 481 -21.12 39.99 -29.56
N ALA A 482 -21.94 40.82 -28.91
CA ALA A 482 -21.54 41.56 -27.72
C ALA A 482 -21.40 40.67 -26.47
N SER A 483 -21.77 39.39 -26.55
CA SER A 483 -21.65 38.41 -25.47
C SER A 483 -21.66 36.98 -26.02
N LEU A 484 -21.15 36.04 -25.23
CA LEU A 484 -21.19 34.60 -25.56
C LEU A 484 -22.63 34.09 -25.78
N ALA A 485 -23.58 34.51 -24.96
CA ALA A 485 -24.99 34.10 -25.10
C ALA A 485 -25.58 34.53 -26.46
N LEU A 486 -25.25 35.74 -26.94
CA LEU A 486 -25.68 36.21 -28.26
C LEU A 486 -25.01 35.42 -29.39
N ALA A 487 -23.74 35.03 -29.23
CA ALA A 487 -23.06 34.17 -30.21
C ALA A 487 -23.74 32.80 -30.34
N PHE A 488 -24.21 32.21 -29.24
CA PHE A 488 -25.02 30.98 -29.27
C PHE A 488 -26.40 31.17 -29.91
N VAL A 489 -27.10 32.27 -29.61
CA VAL A 489 -28.38 32.58 -30.28
C VAL A 489 -28.19 32.70 -31.79
N HIS A 490 -27.11 33.36 -32.23
CA HIS A 490 -26.76 33.45 -33.63
C HIS A 490 -26.41 32.07 -34.22
N ALA A 491 -25.59 31.27 -33.53
CA ALA A 491 -25.26 29.91 -33.93
C ALA A 491 -26.52 29.04 -34.12
N ALA A 492 -27.46 29.09 -33.17
CA ALA A 492 -28.76 28.40 -33.27
C ALA A 492 -29.56 28.83 -34.50
N SER A 493 -29.60 30.14 -34.81
CA SER A 493 -30.33 30.64 -35.98
C SER A 493 -29.77 30.20 -37.33
N VAL A 494 -28.52 29.74 -37.38
CA VAL A 494 -27.83 29.32 -38.60
C VAL A 494 -27.41 27.84 -38.59
N ALA A 495 -27.74 27.10 -37.53
CA ALA A 495 -27.34 25.70 -37.36
C ALA A 495 -28.02 24.79 -38.40
N PRO A 496 -27.26 24.11 -39.28
CA PRO A 496 -27.85 23.13 -40.17
C PRO A 496 -28.23 21.87 -39.38
N VAL A 497 -29.34 21.24 -39.75
CA VAL A 497 -29.78 19.97 -39.15
C VAL A 497 -28.68 18.90 -39.30
N GLY A 498 -28.31 18.26 -38.18
CA GLY A 498 -27.32 17.19 -38.15
C GLY A 498 -25.87 17.65 -38.34
N LYS A 499 -25.59 18.94 -38.16
CA LYS A 499 -24.25 19.52 -38.28
C LYS A 499 -23.86 20.30 -37.04
N LEU A 500 -22.55 20.46 -36.84
CA LEU A 500 -22.00 21.35 -35.83
C LEU A 500 -21.76 22.74 -36.42
N VAL A 501 -22.04 23.77 -35.62
CA VAL A 501 -21.61 25.14 -35.84
C VAL A 501 -20.39 25.40 -34.99
N GLN A 502 -19.29 25.82 -35.61
CA GLN A 502 -18.09 26.25 -34.92
C GLN A 502 -18.01 27.78 -34.90
N PHE A 503 -17.74 28.36 -33.74
CA PHE A 503 -17.40 29.79 -33.61
C PHE A 503 -16.36 30.03 -32.53
N THR A 504 -15.78 31.22 -32.51
CA THR A 504 -14.79 31.62 -31.49
C THR A 504 -15.30 32.81 -30.69
N TYR A 505 -15.03 32.79 -29.38
CA TYR A 505 -15.33 33.89 -28.47
C TYR A 505 -14.31 33.88 -27.32
N GLU A 506 -13.74 35.04 -26.97
CA GLU A 506 -12.74 35.20 -25.89
C GLU A 506 -11.63 34.12 -25.90
N ASN A 507 -11.02 33.89 -27.07
CA ASN A 507 -9.90 32.95 -27.25
C ASN A 507 -10.24 31.47 -26.96
N SER A 508 -11.52 31.11 -27.05
CA SER A 508 -11.98 29.71 -27.01
C SER A 508 -12.77 29.40 -28.29
N THR A 509 -12.68 28.17 -28.76
CA THR A 509 -13.54 27.62 -29.80
C THR A 509 -14.75 26.97 -29.16
N TYR A 510 -15.92 27.20 -29.73
CA TYR A 510 -17.18 26.57 -29.31
C TYR A 510 -17.71 25.74 -30.45
N LEU A 511 -18.18 24.54 -30.13
CA LEU A 511 -18.94 23.69 -31.02
C LEU A 511 -20.38 23.63 -30.51
N PHE A 512 -21.33 23.79 -31.42
CA PHE A 512 -22.75 23.86 -31.10
C PHE A 512 -23.54 23.01 -32.10
N ALA A 513 -24.53 22.25 -31.66
CA ALA A 513 -25.57 21.70 -32.53
C ALA A 513 -26.94 21.99 -31.93
N ASP A 514 -27.85 22.41 -32.81
CA ASP A 514 -29.27 22.56 -32.51
C ASP A 514 -29.90 21.16 -32.45
N THR A 515 -29.81 20.56 -31.26
CA THR A 515 -30.35 19.24 -30.91
C THR A 515 -31.51 19.36 -29.94
N GLY A 516 -31.84 20.57 -29.52
CA GLY A 516 -32.91 20.89 -28.61
C GLY A 516 -34.29 20.63 -29.21
N THR A 517 -35.29 21.07 -28.46
CA THR A 517 -36.71 20.82 -28.79
C THR A 517 -37.26 21.83 -29.79
N THR A 518 -36.60 22.97 -29.95
CA THR A 518 -37.07 24.08 -30.78
C THR A 518 -36.06 24.44 -31.86
N ALA A 519 -36.19 23.82 -33.03
CA ALA A 519 -35.31 24.08 -34.17
C ALA A 519 -35.18 25.58 -34.49
N GLY A 520 -33.93 26.03 -34.65
CA GLY A 520 -33.53 27.40 -34.94
C GLY A 520 -33.52 28.33 -33.72
N ALA A 521 -33.74 27.82 -32.51
CA ALA A 521 -33.74 28.59 -31.27
C ALA A 521 -32.81 27.95 -30.24
N LEU A 522 -32.09 28.80 -29.51
CA LEU A 522 -31.23 28.35 -28.41
C LEU A 522 -32.08 27.87 -27.23
N ASP A 523 -31.92 26.62 -26.85
CA ASP A 523 -32.46 26.05 -25.61
C ASP A 523 -31.40 25.32 -24.78
N GLY A 524 -31.79 24.84 -23.60
CA GLY A 524 -30.85 24.23 -22.66
C GLY A 524 -30.36 22.85 -23.07
N ASP A 525 -31.12 22.15 -23.93
CA ASP A 525 -30.87 20.78 -24.37
C ASP A 525 -30.02 20.73 -25.65
N ASP A 526 -29.77 21.89 -26.28
CA ASP A 526 -28.83 22.02 -27.38
C ASP A 526 -27.44 21.54 -26.98
N ALA A 527 -26.79 20.79 -27.86
CA ALA A 527 -25.42 20.37 -27.64
C ALA A 527 -24.50 21.59 -27.75
N ALA A 528 -23.76 21.90 -26.68
CA ALA A 528 -22.71 22.91 -26.71
C ALA A 528 -21.47 22.40 -25.98
N VAL A 529 -20.27 22.64 -26.50
CA VAL A 529 -19.01 22.38 -25.80
C VAL A 529 -18.03 23.54 -26.03
N ARG A 530 -17.27 23.88 -24.99
CA ARG A 530 -16.17 24.83 -25.07
C ARG A 530 -14.84 24.10 -25.19
N ILE A 531 -14.06 24.42 -26.22
CA ILE A 531 -12.66 24.05 -26.36
C ILE A 531 -11.81 25.27 -25.99
N VAL A 532 -10.98 25.14 -24.96
CA VAL A 532 -10.09 26.20 -24.49
C VAL A 532 -8.95 26.36 -25.49
N GLY A 533 -8.77 27.58 -26.01
CA GLY A 533 -7.87 27.86 -27.11
C GLY A 533 -8.60 28.02 -28.44
N VAL A 534 -7.88 28.52 -29.45
CA VAL A 534 -8.43 28.74 -30.79
C VAL A 534 -8.08 27.55 -31.67
N THR A 535 -9.06 26.69 -31.89
CA THR A 535 -8.96 25.50 -32.75
C THR A 535 -9.91 25.62 -33.93
N ASP A 536 -9.47 25.17 -35.11
CA ASP A 536 -10.29 25.12 -36.31
C ASP A 536 -10.47 23.67 -36.76
N PHE A 537 -11.64 23.11 -36.47
CA PHE A 537 -12.04 21.73 -36.74
C PHE A 537 -12.61 21.53 -38.15
N THR A 538 -12.79 22.60 -38.94
CA THR A 538 -13.27 22.48 -40.33
C THR A 538 -12.18 22.07 -41.32
N VAL A 539 -10.93 22.00 -40.87
CA VAL A 539 -9.77 21.64 -41.70
C VAL A 539 -9.15 20.34 -41.18
N PRO A 540 -8.47 19.57 -42.04
CA PRO A 540 -7.75 18.38 -41.60
C PRO A 540 -6.71 18.73 -40.53
N PHE A 541 -6.40 17.76 -39.69
CA PHE A 541 -5.31 17.89 -38.73
C PHE A 541 -3.98 17.84 -39.50
N THR A 542 -3.11 18.78 -39.19
CA THR A 542 -1.83 18.93 -39.91
C THR A 542 -0.72 18.30 -39.10
N PRO A 543 0.26 17.67 -39.77
CA PRO A 543 1.55 17.37 -39.15
C PRO A 543 2.15 18.64 -38.53
N ALA A 544 2.74 18.49 -37.35
CA ALA A 544 3.41 19.58 -36.63
C ALA A 544 4.62 20.12 -37.40
#